data_AF-A0A380TRK9-F1
#
_entry.id   AF-A0A380TRK9-F1
#
_cell.length_a   1.000
_cell.length_b   1.000
_cell.length_c   1.000
_cell.angle_alpha   90.00
_cell.angle_beta   90.00
_cell.angle_gamma   90.00
#
_symmetry.space_group_name_H-M   'P 1'
#
loop_
_entity.id
_entity.type
_entity.pdbx_description
1 polymer ?
#
loop_
_entity_poly.entity_id
_entity_poly.type
_entity_poly.pdbx_seq_one_letter_code
_entity_poly.pdbx_strand_id
1 'polypeptide(L)' 'MKPIIVSVISFFLLLGCTFSADSYFVRWWNGNIPMSDSERRAWSYCFKESELQYPDSIDPLGKEQLRYQRECMKRKGY' A
#
# COMPACT_ATOMS: atom_id res chain seq x y z
N MET A 1 -17.26 -9.12 33.13
CA MET A 1 -16.60 -8.45 31.97
C MET A 1 -16.56 -9.36 30.74
N LYS A 2 -17.70 -9.88 30.26
CA LYS A 2 -17.74 -10.78 29.08
C LYS A 2 -18.95 -10.58 28.15
N PRO A 3 -20.19 -10.26 28.59
CA PRO A 3 -21.32 -10.19 27.66
C PRO A 3 -21.48 -8.83 26.96
N ILE A 4 -21.03 -7.74 27.58
CA ILE A 4 -21.18 -6.38 27.04
C ILE A 4 -20.28 -6.18 25.83
N ILE A 5 -19.01 -6.60 25.91
CA ILE A 5 -18.06 -6.49 24.78
C ILE A 5 -18.54 -7.33 23.59
N VAL A 6 -19.02 -8.55 23.86
CA VAL A 6 -19.58 -9.43 22.82
C VAL A 6 -20.84 -8.84 22.20
N SER A 7 -21.72 -8.23 23.01
CA SER A 7 -22.92 -7.55 22.51
C SER A 7 -22.58 -6.33 21.66
N VAL A 8 -21.56 -5.56 22.05
CA VAL A 8 -21.08 -4.40 21.28
C VAL A 8 -20.51 -4.85 19.94
N ILE A 9 -19.68 -5.90 19.90
CA ILE A 9 -19.15 -6.47 18.65
C ILE A 9 -20.28 -7.02 17.76
N SER A 10 -21.23 -7.76 18.33
CA SER A 10 -22.41 -8.25 17.59
C SER A 10 -23.27 -7.11 17.07
N PHE A 11 -23.43 -6.03 17.82
CA PHE A 11 -24.17 -4.84 17.39
C PHE A 11 -23.48 -4.13 16.22
N PHE A 12 -22.14 -4.02 16.24
CA PHE A 12 -21.36 -3.50 15.11
C PHE A 12 -21.44 -4.38 13.86
N LEU A 13 -21.53 -5.71 14.03
CA LEU A 13 -21.67 -6.66 12.92
C LEU A 13 -23.09 -6.65 12.33
N LEU A 14 -24.13 -6.55 13.16
CA LEU A 14 -25.54 -6.55 12.75
C LEU A 14 -26.01 -5.22 12.20
N LEU A 15 -25.36 -4.11 12.54
CA LEU A 15 -25.69 -2.77 12.01
C LEU A 15 -25.28 -2.55 10.56
N GLY A 16 -24.64 -3.52 9.89
CA GLY A 16 -24.80 -3.76 8.45
C GLY A 16 -24.61 -2.57 7.51
N CYS A 17 -23.93 -1.50 7.92
CA CYS A 17 -23.62 -0.37 7.07
C CYS A 17 -22.26 -0.65 6.45
N THR A 18 -22.27 -1.54 5.45
CA THR A 18 -21.27 -1.70 4.40
C THR A 18 -19.86 -1.27 4.81
N PHE A 19 -19.11 -2.16 5.47
CA PHE A 19 -17.67 -2.14 5.28
C PHE A 19 -17.42 -2.47 3.81
N SER A 20 -17.56 -1.44 2.96
CA SER A 20 -17.13 -1.49 1.58
C SER A 20 -15.70 -2.00 1.61
N ALA A 21 -15.35 -2.91 0.70
CA ALA A 21 -13.97 -3.34 0.52
C ALA A 21 -13.04 -2.13 0.27
N ASP A 22 -13.59 -1.00 -0.17
CA ASP A 22 -12.89 0.28 -0.35
C ASP A 22 -12.80 1.17 0.89
N SER A 23 -13.46 0.81 1.99
CA SER A 23 -13.34 1.55 3.24
C SER A 23 -11.88 1.58 3.72
N TYR A 24 -11.42 2.75 4.17
CA TYR A 24 -10.04 2.94 4.63
C TYR A 24 -9.64 1.93 5.72
N PHE A 25 -10.55 1.57 6.61
CA PHE A 25 -10.31 0.58 7.67
C PHE A 25 -10.06 -0.83 7.14
N VAL A 26 -10.89 -1.34 6.20
CA VAL A 26 -10.68 -2.66 5.59
C VAL A 26 -9.40 -2.69 4.77
N ARG A 27 -9.10 -1.59 4.06
CA ARG A 27 -7.86 -1.43 3.30
C ARG A 27 -6.63 -1.40 4.20
N TRP A 28 -6.69 -0.67 5.31
CA TRP A 28 -5.63 -0.65 6.34
C TRP A 28 -5.42 -2.03 6.97
N TRP A 29 -6.51 -2.71 7.34
CA TRP A 29 -6.47 -4.06 7.92
C TRP A 29 -5.88 -5.10 6.95
N ASN A 30 -6.13 -4.95 5.65
CA ASN A 30 -5.59 -5.79 4.60
C ASN A 30 -4.19 -5.36 4.10
N GLY A 31 -3.56 -4.36 4.72
CA GLY A 31 -2.24 -3.85 4.30
C GLY A 31 -2.24 -3.09 2.96
N ASN A 32 -3.42 -2.76 2.43
CA ASN A 32 -3.62 -2.04 1.17
C ASN A 32 -3.91 -0.55 1.41
N ILE A 33 -3.09 0.09 2.26
CA ILE A 33 -3.21 1.52 2.56
C ILE A 33 -3.01 2.29 1.25
N PRO A 34 -3.96 3.14 0.83
CA PRO A 34 -3.78 3.95 -0.36
C PRO A 34 -2.56 4.85 -0.19
N MET A 35 -1.61 4.70 -1.12
CA MET A 35 -0.51 5.62 -1.31
C MET A 35 -1.03 7.05 -1.38
N SER A 36 -0.39 7.99 -0.67
CA SER A 36 -0.73 9.41 -0.83
C SER A 36 -0.46 9.86 -2.27
N ASP A 37 -1.10 10.93 -2.76
CA ASP A 37 -0.87 11.38 -4.14
C ASP A 37 0.60 11.77 -4.38
N SER A 38 1.27 12.32 -3.37
CA SER A 38 2.68 12.66 -3.44
C SER A 38 3.58 11.42 -3.48
N GLU A 39 3.24 10.40 -2.71
CA GLU A 39 3.93 9.10 -2.70
C GLU A 39 3.72 8.36 -4.02
N ARG A 40 2.50 8.37 -4.57
CA ARG A 40 2.19 7.79 -5.89
C ARG A 40 2.97 8.47 -7.02
N ARG A 41 3.10 9.81 -6.99
CA ARG A 41 3.93 10.55 -7.95
C ARG A 41 5.42 10.22 -7.79
N ALA A 42 5.89 10.13 -6.55
CA ALA A 42 7.27 9.74 -6.25
C ALA A 42 7.57 8.32 -6.77
N TRP A 43 6.68 7.38 -6.51
CA TRP A 43 6.79 6.00 -6.98
C TRP A 43 6.79 5.93 -8.51
N SER A 44 5.85 6.60 -9.17
CA SER A 44 5.77 6.63 -10.64
C SER A 44 7.05 7.22 -11.27
N TYR A 45 7.61 8.26 -10.66
CA TYR A 45 8.88 8.83 -11.08
C TYR A 45 10.04 7.83 -10.92
N CYS A 46 10.20 7.24 -9.72
CA CYS A 46 11.26 6.28 -9.42
C CYS A 46 11.18 5.02 -10.29
N PHE A 47 9.95 4.56 -10.59
CA PHE A 47 9.70 3.41 -11.45
C PHE A 47 10.18 3.68 -12.88
N LYS A 48 9.75 4.80 -13.50
CA LYS A 48 10.18 5.19 -14.85
C LYS A 48 11.69 5.39 -14.94
N GLU A 49 12.30 6.01 -13.94
CA GLU A 49 13.76 6.21 -13.95
C GLU A 49 14.51 4.87 -13.83
N SER A 50 13.99 3.94 -13.04
CA SER A 50 14.57 2.60 -12.90
C SER A 50 14.48 1.78 -14.20
N GLU A 51 13.39 1.86 -14.95
CA GLU A 51 13.25 1.18 -16.26
C GLU A 51 14.24 1.72 -17.30
N LEU A 52 14.53 3.02 -17.25
CA LEU A 52 15.49 3.65 -18.16
C LEU A 52 16.93 3.27 -17.82
N GLN A 53 17.28 3.16 -16.53
CA GLN A 53 18.63 2.80 -16.10
C GLN A 53 18.90 1.29 -16.15
N TYR A 54 17.89 0.49 -15.82
CA TYR A 54 17.96 -0.96 -15.70
C TYR A 54 16.85 -1.60 -16.54
N PRO A 55 16.92 -1.50 -17.88
CA PRO A 55 16.03 -2.23 -18.74
C PRO A 55 16.25 -3.74 -18.59
N ASP A 56 15.24 -4.55 -18.93
CA ASP A 56 15.28 -6.01 -18.82
C ASP A 56 16.48 -6.66 -19.53
N SER A 57 17.02 -6.02 -20.56
CA SER A 57 18.23 -6.47 -21.27
C SER A 57 19.50 -6.41 -20.41
N ILE A 58 19.52 -5.53 -19.41
CA ILE A 58 20.65 -5.32 -18.48
C ILE A 58 20.37 -6.00 -17.13
N ASP A 59 19.13 -5.92 -16.64
CA ASP A 59 18.71 -6.52 -15.36
C ASP A 59 17.49 -7.44 -15.55
N PRO A 60 17.66 -8.62 -16.15
CA PRO A 60 16.55 -9.53 -16.47
C PRO A 60 15.86 -10.12 -15.23
N LEU A 61 16.50 -10.01 -14.06
CA LEU A 61 15.92 -10.43 -12.78
C LEU A 61 15.28 -9.27 -12.01
N GLY A 62 15.40 -8.03 -12.48
CA GLY A 62 14.89 -6.83 -11.84
C GLY A 62 15.51 -6.50 -10.47
N LYS A 63 16.67 -7.08 -10.13
CA LYS A 63 17.28 -6.89 -8.80
C LYS A 63 17.81 -5.47 -8.60
N GLU A 64 18.50 -4.95 -9.59
CA GLU A 64 19.06 -3.60 -9.60
C GLU A 64 17.94 -2.57 -9.74
N GLN A 65 16.96 -2.85 -10.60
CA GLN A 65 15.76 -2.03 -10.74
C GLN A 65 15.01 -1.89 -9.40
N LEU A 66 14.77 -2.98 -8.69
CA LEU A 66 14.13 -2.98 -7.36
C LEU A 66 14.99 -2.32 -6.28
N ARG A 67 16.32 -2.42 -6.37
CA ARG A 67 17.22 -1.72 -5.45
C ARG A 67 17.13 -0.21 -5.67
N TYR A 68 17.21 0.22 -6.93
CA TYR A 68 17.10 1.62 -7.31
C TYR A 68 15.77 2.23 -6.87
N GLN A 69 14.64 1.55 -7.14
CA GLN A 69 13.31 2.05 -6.75
C GLN A 69 13.22 2.29 -5.24
N ARG A 70 13.71 1.36 -4.42
CA ARG A 70 13.74 1.50 -2.96
C ARG A 70 14.60 2.68 -2.51
N GLU A 71 15.79 2.84 -3.07
CA GLU A 71 16.67 3.96 -2.73
C GLU A 71 16.08 5.31 -3.17
N CYS A 72 15.46 5.36 -4.36
CA CYS A 72 14.82 6.56 -4.88
C CYS A 72 13.64 7.00 -4.01
N MET A 73 12.78 6.07 -3.59
CA MET A 73 11.69 6.35 -2.67
C MET A 73 12.20 6.88 -1.33
N LYS A 74 13.22 6.22 -0.76
CA LYS A 74 13.86 6.65 0.49
C LYS A 74 14.43 8.06 0.42
N ARG A 75 15.05 8.43 -0.71
CA ARG A 75 15.55 9.81 -0.96
C ARG A 75 14.44 10.84 -1.05
N LYS A 76 13.24 10.44 -1.49
CA LYS A 76 12.04 11.28 -1.56
C LYS A 76 11.24 11.31 -0.25
N GLY A 77 11.66 10.56 0.77
CA GLY A 77 11.05 10.54 2.10
C GLY A 77 9.92 9.52 2.28
N TYR A 78 9.89 8.48 1.43
CA TYR A 78 8.93 7.37 1.50
C TYR A 78 9.62 6.03 1.74
#